data_AF-A0AAJ6J0C2-F1
#
_entry.id   AF-A0AAJ6J0C2-F1
#
_cell.length_a   1.000
_cell.length_b   1.000
_cell.length_c   1.000
_cell.angle_alpha   90.00
_cell.angle_beta   90.00
_cell.angle_gamma   90.00
#
_symmetry.space_group_name_H-M   'P 1'
#
loop_
_entity.id
_entity.type
_entity.pdbx_description
1 polymer ?
#
loop_
_entity_poly.entity_id
_entity_poly.type
_entity_poly.pdbx_seq_one_letter_code
_entity_poly.pdbx_strand_id
1 'polypeptide(L)'
;MDRPRMLGLVKNSLPPSVRVTEETGATRGYATLTVDDGHGPHLMTVTAQRWKRDSPEMEQVFAAASVRRDGARVVTRRASAPGGERGEVQWEADVLHPDGLRISVSTINSTAFGLPPTRQTPSVTVRQLVAIASDDAWKSP
;
A
#
# COMPACT_ATOMS: atom_id res chain seq x y z
N MET A 1 9.84 11.35 0.28
CA MET A 1 8.68 12.00 0.92
C MET A 1 8.78 11.84 2.42
N ASP A 2 8.36 12.83 3.20
CA ASP A 2 8.32 12.79 4.68
C ASP A 2 7.07 12.07 5.20
N ARG A 3 7.20 11.44 6.36
CA ARG A 3 6.14 10.60 6.95
C ARG A 3 4.81 11.35 7.17
N PRO A 4 4.76 12.58 7.75
CA PRO A 4 3.50 13.27 7.98
C PRO A 4 2.68 13.48 6.70
N ARG A 5 3.33 13.88 5.61
CA ARG A 5 2.67 14.02 4.31
C ARG A 5 2.13 12.69 3.79
N MET A 6 2.95 11.64 3.80
CA MET A 6 2.54 10.31 3.33
C MET A 6 1.28 9.85 4.08
N LEU A 7 1.28 9.98 5.41
CA LEU A 7 0.15 9.60 6.26
C LEU A 7 -1.10 10.44 5.98
N GLY A 8 -0.94 11.74 5.73
CA GLY A 8 -2.06 12.60 5.32
C GLY A 8 -2.72 12.15 4.03
N LEU A 9 -1.92 11.82 3.00
CA LEU A 9 -2.44 11.35 1.70
C LEU A 9 -3.18 10.02 1.82
N VAL A 10 -2.60 9.05 2.56
CA VAL A 10 -3.26 7.77 2.80
C VAL A 10 -4.59 7.98 3.53
N LYS A 11 -4.58 8.75 4.64
CA LYS A 11 -5.79 8.98 5.45
C LYS A 11 -6.92 9.64 4.67
N ASN A 12 -6.62 10.61 3.81
CA ASN A 12 -7.62 11.28 2.99
C ASN A 12 -8.25 10.36 1.94
N SER A 13 -7.55 9.28 1.58
CA SER A 13 -7.99 8.30 0.59
C SER A 13 -8.61 7.04 1.20
N LEU A 14 -8.62 6.92 2.53
CA LEU A 14 -9.24 5.79 3.21
C LEU A 14 -10.77 5.85 3.12
N PRO A 15 -11.45 4.68 3.14
CA PRO A 15 -12.91 4.65 3.20
C PRO A 15 -13.43 5.38 4.45
N PRO A 16 -14.58 6.09 4.37
CA PRO A 16 -15.10 6.85 5.52
C PRO A 16 -15.40 6.02 6.77
N SER A 17 -15.60 4.71 6.64
CA SER A 17 -15.80 3.78 7.76
C SER A 17 -14.50 3.38 8.46
N VAL A 18 -13.35 3.54 7.81
CA VAL A 18 -12.05 3.12 8.32
C VAL A 18 -11.46 4.23 9.20
N ARG A 19 -10.87 3.84 10.32
CA ARG A 19 -10.14 4.69 11.26
C ARG A 19 -8.71 4.22 11.35
N VAL A 20 -7.79 5.17 11.55
CA VAL A 20 -6.40 4.86 11.89
C VAL A 20 -6.28 4.89 13.41
N THR A 21 -5.77 3.82 14.00
CA THR A 21 -5.60 3.69 15.46
C THR A 21 -4.14 3.85 15.88
N GLU A 22 -3.19 3.48 15.03
CA GLU A 22 -1.75 3.60 15.29
C GLU A 22 -0.99 3.97 14.01
N GLU A 23 0.07 4.75 14.16
CA GLU A 23 0.93 5.20 13.06
C GLU A 23 2.40 5.01 13.47
N THR A 24 3.14 4.22 12.70
CA THR A 24 4.57 3.95 12.93
C THR A 24 5.36 4.03 11.62
N GLY A 25 6.68 3.82 11.69
CA GLY A 25 7.56 3.81 10.51
C GLY A 25 8.60 4.92 10.50
N ALA A 26 9.41 4.92 9.44
CA ALA A 26 10.59 5.76 9.29
C ALA A 26 10.24 7.23 9.07
N THR A 27 11.22 8.13 9.25
CA THR A 27 11.05 9.57 9.02
C THR A 27 10.67 9.89 7.57
N ARG A 28 11.07 9.05 6.61
CA ARG A 28 10.84 9.25 5.16
C ARG A 28 10.58 7.94 4.44
N GLY A 29 9.73 8.01 3.40
CA GLY A 29 9.57 6.97 2.37
C GLY A 29 8.91 5.67 2.83
N TYR A 30 8.55 5.54 4.10
CA TYR A 30 7.91 4.34 4.65
C TYR A 30 7.04 4.70 5.85
N ALA A 31 5.84 4.16 5.90
CA ALA A 31 4.97 4.25 7.07
C ALA A 31 4.10 3.00 7.20
N THR A 32 3.68 2.72 8.43
CA THR A 32 2.76 1.65 8.80
C THR A 32 1.59 2.25 9.57
N LEU A 33 0.39 1.75 9.30
CA LEU A 33 -0.84 2.19 9.94
C LEU A 33 -1.61 0.96 10.41
N THR A 34 -2.06 0.97 11.66
CA THR A 34 -3.12 0.05 12.09
C THR A 34 -4.46 0.72 11.78
N VAL A 35 -5.31 0.03 11.02
CA VAL A 35 -6.61 0.55 10.61
C VAL A 35 -7.75 -0.37 11.02
N ASP A 36 -8.91 0.20 11.34
CA ASP A 36 -10.08 -0.54 11.79
C ASP A 36 -11.38 0.10 11.28
N ASP A 37 -12.33 -0.74 10.84
CA ASP A 37 -13.68 -0.37 10.42
C ASP A 37 -14.76 -0.85 11.40
N GLY A 38 -14.35 -1.26 12.61
CA GLY A 38 -15.21 -1.84 13.65
C GLY A 38 -15.29 -3.36 13.63
N HIS A 39 -14.66 -4.04 12.66
CA HIS A 39 -14.67 -5.49 12.52
C HIS A 39 -13.32 -6.14 12.77
N GLY A 40 -12.36 -5.40 13.29
CA GLY A 40 -11.05 -5.90 13.69
C GLY A 40 -9.92 -5.08 13.06
N PRO A 41 -8.90 -4.71 13.85
CA PRO A 41 -7.80 -3.89 13.39
C PRO A 41 -6.85 -4.69 12.53
N HIS A 42 -6.29 -4.07 11.49
CA HIS A 42 -5.34 -4.72 10.61
C HIS A 42 -4.29 -3.75 10.08
N LEU A 43 -3.17 -4.30 9.61
CA LEU A 43 -1.99 -3.52 9.22
C LEU A 43 -2.09 -3.09 7.76
N MET A 44 -1.79 -1.81 7.54
CA MET A 44 -1.46 -1.22 6.24
C MET A 44 -0.02 -0.72 6.25
N THR A 45 0.66 -0.90 5.13
CA THR A 45 2.01 -0.41 4.90
C THR A 45 2.02 0.44 3.64
N VAL A 46 2.72 1.57 3.67
CA VAL A 46 2.93 2.44 2.52
C VAL A 46 4.42 2.73 2.36
N THR A 47 4.90 2.59 1.12
CA THR A 47 6.29 2.88 0.74
C THR A 47 6.28 3.84 -0.43
N ALA A 48 7.07 4.92 -0.32
CA ALA A 48 7.28 5.91 -1.38
C ALA A 48 8.77 5.97 -1.72
N GLN A 49 9.12 5.50 -2.91
CA GLN A 49 10.50 5.38 -3.38
C GLN A 49 10.63 6.04 -4.75
N ARG A 50 11.74 6.74 -5.00
CA ARG A 50 12.07 7.19 -6.35
C ARG A 50 13.06 6.20 -6.96
N TRP A 51 12.68 5.59 -8.07
CA TRP A 51 13.51 4.65 -8.79
C TRP A 51 14.16 5.33 -9.99
N LYS A 52 15.35 4.85 -10.38
CA LYS A 52 15.99 5.26 -11.63
C LYS A 52 15.15 4.71 -12.78
N ARG A 53 14.82 5.56 -13.76
CA ARG A 53 14.11 5.12 -14.97
C ARG A 53 14.88 3.99 -15.66
N ASP A 54 14.12 3.02 -16.16
CA ASP A 54 14.60 1.88 -16.94
C ASP A 54 15.64 1.02 -16.20
N SER A 55 15.61 1.02 -14.86
CA SER A 55 16.48 0.12 -14.09
C SER A 55 16.01 -1.34 -14.27
N PRO A 56 16.93 -2.31 -14.30
CA PRO A 56 16.55 -3.72 -14.46
C PRO A 56 15.57 -4.19 -13.37
N GLU A 57 15.74 -3.73 -12.14
CA GLU A 57 14.87 -4.06 -11.01
C GLU A 57 13.46 -3.48 -11.21
N MET A 58 13.39 -2.24 -11.72
CA MET A 58 12.13 -1.60 -12.08
C MET A 58 11.39 -2.39 -13.14
N GLU A 59 12.07 -2.68 -14.25
CA GLU A 59 11.48 -3.39 -15.38
C GLU A 59 11.04 -4.80 -14.97
N GLN A 60 11.81 -5.49 -14.12
CA GLN A 60 11.43 -6.80 -13.61
C GLN A 60 10.15 -6.74 -12.75
N VAL A 61 10.06 -5.80 -11.82
CA VAL A 61 8.89 -5.67 -10.93
C VAL A 61 7.63 -5.31 -11.70
N PHE A 62 7.75 -4.48 -12.74
CA PHE A 62 6.62 -3.98 -13.52
C PHE A 62 6.46 -4.66 -14.90
N ALA A 63 7.14 -5.78 -15.14
CA ALA A 63 7.10 -6.48 -16.44
C ALA A 63 5.69 -6.89 -16.87
N ALA A 64 4.86 -7.32 -15.91
CA ALA A 64 3.46 -7.71 -16.14
C ALA A 64 2.46 -6.61 -15.75
N ALA A 65 2.92 -5.36 -15.63
CA ALA A 65 2.08 -4.26 -15.17
C ALA A 65 1.04 -3.87 -16.22
N SER A 66 -0.16 -3.52 -15.74
CA SER A 66 -1.13 -2.81 -16.58
C SER A 66 -0.73 -1.34 -16.69
N VAL A 67 -0.73 -0.80 -17.90
CA VAL A 67 -0.41 0.61 -18.16
C VAL A 67 -1.70 1.43 -18.17
N ARG A 68 -1.75 2.47 -17.33
CA ARG A 68 -2.85 3.44 -17.28
C ARG A 68 -2.66 4.52 -18.36
N ARG A 69 -3.74 5.24 -18.67
CA ARG A 69 -3.73 6.32 -19.68
C ARG A 69 -2.75 7.47 -19.36
N ASP A 70 -2.46 7.67 -18.08
CA ASP A 70 -1.49 8.64 -17.58
C ASP A 70 -0.02 8.14 -17.66
N GLY A 71 0.20 6.94 -18.20
CA GLY A 71 1.51 6.30 -18.30
C GLY A 71 1.96 5.58 -17.03
N ALA A 72 1.16 5.58 -15.95
CA ALA A 72 1.49 4.84 -14.74
C ALA A 72 1.40 3.33 -14.97
N ARG A 73 2.39 2.58 -14.47
CA ARG A 73 2.39 1.11 -14.48
C ARG A 73 1.85 0.59 -13.15
N VAL A 74 0.89 -0.31 -13.19
CA VAL A 74 0.22 -0.85 -12.00
C VAL A 74 0.38 -2.36 -11.92
N VAL A 75 0.85 -2.83 -10.77
CA VAL A 75 0.88 -4.25 -10.39
C VAL A 75 0.05 -4.42 -9.13
N THR A 76 -0.79 -5.46 -9.09
CA THR A 76 -1.57 -5.79 -7.90
C THR A 76 -1.35 -7.24 -7.53
N ARG A 77 -1.30 -7.53 -6.22
CA ARG A 77 -1.11 -8.89 -5.71
C ARG A 77 -2.16 -9.22 -4.66
N ARG A 78 -2.60 -10.48 -4.66
CA ARG A 78 -3.34 -11.13 -3.57
C ARG A 78 -2.65 -12.44 -3.30
N ALA A 79 -2.16 -12.63 -2.09
CA ALA A 79 -1.48 -13.84 -1.67
C ALA A 79 -1.89 -14.21 -0.25
N SER A 80 -1.60 -15.44 0.16
CA SER A 80 -1.47 -15.75 1.59
C SER A 80 -0.32 -14.90 2.14
N ALA A 81 -0.49 -14.29 3.31
CA ALA A 81 0.60 -13.56 3.93
C ALA A 81 1.70 -14.55 4.37
N PRO A 82 2.96 -14.10 4.55
CA PRO A 82 4.01 -14.94 5.11
C PRO A 82 3.56 -15.54 6.46
N GLY A 83 3.56 -16.88 6.56
CA GLY A 83 3.04 -17.61 7.74
C GLY A 83 1.57 -18.06 7.65
N GLY A 84 0.94 -17.97 6.47
CA GLY A 84 -0.49 -18.18 6.15
C GLY A 84 -1.16 -19.51 6.54
N GLU A 85 -0.56 -20.33 7.41
CA GLU A 85 -1.16 -21.54 7.96
C GLU A 85 -2.43 -21.27 8.78
N ARG A 86 -2.65 -20.00 9.19
CA ARG A 86 -3.83 -19.57 9.97
C ARG A 86 -4.78 -18.67 9.19
N GLY A 87 -4.65 -18.61 7.86
CA GLY A 87 -5.52 -17.82 6.99
C GLY A 87 -5.12 -16.35 6.89
N GLU A 88 -3.87 -16.00 7.18
CA GLU A 88 -3.34 -14.69 6.89
C GLU A 88 -3.34 -14.42 5.39
N VAL A 89 -3.83 -13.25 4.98
CA VAL A 89 -3.81 -12.79 3.59
C VAL A 89 -3.09 -11.45 3.47
N GLN A 90 -2.41 -11.24 2.35
CA GLN A 90 -1.78 -9.99 1.99
C GLN A 90 -2.28 -9.50 0.63
N TRP A 91 -2.72 -8.26 0.59
CA TRP A 91 -3.10 -7.56 -0.63
C TRP A 91 -2.16 -6.39 -0.87
N GLU A 92 -1.83 -6.13 -2.12
CA GLU A 92 -0.86 -5.09 -2.49
C GLU A 92 -1.26 -4.40 -3.81
N ALA A 93 -0.98 -3.11 -3.89
CA ALA A 93 -0.90 -2.36 -5.13
C ALA A 93 0.45 -1.63 -5.21
N ASP A 94 1.17 -1.87 -6.29
CA ASP A 94 2.40 -1.19 -6.68
C ASP A 94 2.10 -0.29 -7.89
N VAL A 95 2.33 1.00 -7.75
CA VAL A 95 2.15 1.99 -8.82
C VAL A 95 3.48 2.68 -9.08
N LEU A 96 3.94 2.59 -10.33
CA LEU A 96 5.08 3.37 -10.82
C LEU A 96 4.55 4.50 -11.70
N HIS A 97 4.76 5.73 -11.24
CA HIS A 97 4.43 6.92 -12.00
C HIS A 97 5.48 7.21 -13.09
N PRO A 98 5.10 7.93 -14.16
CA PRO A 98 6.02 8.25 -15.27
C PRO A 98 7.28 9.00 -14.85
N ASP A 99 7.26 9.74 -13.75
CA ASP A 99 8.41 10.49 -13.24
C ASP A 99 9.41 9.61 -12.46
N GLY A 100 9.13 8.31 -12.32
CA GLY A 100 9.95 7.36 -11.57
C GLY A 100 9.60 7.27 -10.08
N LEU A 101 8.53 7.93 -9.62
CA LEU A 101 8.00 7.74 -8.28
C LEU A 101 7.23 6.41 -8.21
N ARG A 102 7.67 5.50 -7.35
CA ARG A 102 6.95 4.29 -6.97
C ARG A 102 6.21 4.52 -5.65
N ILE A 103 4.91 4.27 -5.66
CA ILE A 103 4.08 4.16 -4.46
C ILE A 103 3.61 2.71 -4.34
N SER A 104 3.97 2.07 -3.23
CA SER A 104 3.52 0.72 -2.88
C SER A 104 2.63 0.81 -1.65
N VAL A 105 1.44 0.23 -1.72
CA VAL A 105 0.51 0.13 -0.59
C VAL A 105 0.11 -1.32 -0.43
N SER A 106 0.35 -1.87 0.75
CA SER A 106 -0.03 -3.23 1.09
C SER A 106 -0.86 -3.28 2.37
N THR A 107 -1.61 -4.35 2.54
CA THR A 107 -2.37 -4.61 3.75
C THR A 107 -2.45 -6.10 4.03
N ILE A 108 -2.45 -6.46 5.31
CA ILE A 108 -2.70 -7.83 5.78
C ILE A 108 -3.93 -7.84 6.69
N ASN A 109 -4.57 -8.98 6.91
CA ASN A 109 -5.74 -9.14 7.79
C ASN A 109 -5.38 -9.35 9.29
N SER A 110 -4.20 -8.92 9.69
CA SER A 110 -3.66 -9.03 11.05
C SER A 110 -2.99 -7.70 11.46
N THR A 111 -2.75 -7.49 12.75
CA THR A 111 -2.10 -6.28 13.26
C THR A 111 -0.60 -6.24 13.00
N ALA A 112 0.03 -7.40 12.77
CA ALA A 112 1.42 -7.50 12.33
C ALA A 112 1.66 -8.83 11.58
N PHE A 113 2.75 -8.89 10.81
CA PHE A 113 3.19 -10.13 10.18
C PHE A 113 3.48 -11.19 11.26
N GLY A 114 3.04 -12.43 11.03
CA GLY A 114 3.23 -13.55 11.95
C GLY A 114 2.25 -13.58 13.15
N LEU A 115 1.36 -12.60 13.29
CA LEU A 115 0.28 -12.64 14.28
C LEU A 115 -1.00 -13.23 13.66
N PRO A 116 -1.84 -13.93 14.44
CA PRO A 116 -3.11 -14.47 13.95
C PRO A 116 -4.00 -13.38 13.34
N PRO A 117 -4.79 -13.70 12.30
CA PRO A 117 -5.75 -12.77 11.74
C PRO A 117 -6.74 -12.26 12.79
N THR A 118 -7.03 -10.97 12.75
CA THR A 118 -8.10 -10.33 13.54
C THR A 118 -9.43 -10.34 12.79
N ARG A 119 -9.37 -10.58 11.48
CA ARG A 119 -10.50 -10.55 10.54
C ARG A 119 -10.23 -11.47 9.36
N GLN A 120 -11.27 -11.85 8.61
CA GLN A 120 -11.12 -12.74 7.45
C GLN A 120 -10.41 -12.07 6.28
N THR A 121 -10.74 -10.81 5.98
CA THR A 121 -10.15 -10.05 4.87
C THR A 121 -9.93 -8.60 5.27
N PRO A 122 -8.92 -7.90 4.73
CA PRO A 122 -8.68 -6.48 5.01
C PRO A 122 -9.89 -5.59 4.68
N SER A 123 -10.09 -4.53 5.45
CA SER A 123 -11.16 -3.53 5.18
C SER A 123 -10.91 -2.69 3.92
N VAL A 124 -9.66 -2.67 3.43
CA VAL A 124 -9.25 -1.89 2.25
C VAL A 124 -9.03 -2.83 1.08
N THR A 125 -9.87 -2.70 0.05
CA THR A 125 -9.82 -3.52 -1.17
C THR A 125 -8.61 -3.19 -2.05
N VAL A 126 -8.17 -4.13 -2.88
CA VAL A 126 -7.14 -3.88 -3.91
C VAL A 126 -7.45 -2.65 -4.77
N ARG A 127 -8.72 -2.42 -5.13
CA ARG A 127 -9.12 -1.23 -5.90
C ARG A 127 -8.84 0.07 -5.13
N GLN A 128 -9.08 0.08 -3.82
CA GLN A 128 -8.76 1.22 -2.96
C GLN A 128 -7.24 1.37 -2.78
N LEU A 129 -6.49 0.27 -2.66
CA LEU A 129 -5.01 0.33 -2.64
C LEU A 129 -4.47 0.98 -3.92
N VAL A 130 -4.99 0.59 -5.10
CA VAL A 130 -4.62 1.20 -6.38
C VAL A 130 -4.99 2.68 -6.41
N ALA A 131 -6.17 3.05 -5.92
CA ALA A 131 -6.61 4.45 -5.86
C ALA A 131 -5.67 5.29 -4.97
N ILE A 132 -5.35 4.80 -3.76
CA ILE A 132 -4.39 5.43 -2.87
C ILE A 132 -3.04 5.58 -3.57
N ALA A 133 -2.48 4.51 -4.13
CA ALA A 133 -1.16 4.52 -4.76
C ALA A 133 -1.09 5.34 -6.05
N SER A 134 -2.23 5.64 -6.66
CA SER A 134 -2.33 6.35 -7.94
C SER A 134 -2.57 7.86 -7.81
N ASP A 135 -2.79 8.37 -6.60
CA ASP A 135 -3.17 9.76 -6.37
C ASP A 135 -2.09 10.75 -6.86
N ASP A 136 -2.47 11.77 -7.62
CA ASP A 136 -1.54 12.78 -8.12
C ASP A 136 -0.93 13.63 -6.99
N ALA A 137 -1.55 13.67 -5.82
CA ALA A 137 -1.03 14.35 -4.64
C ALA A 137 0.33 13.77 -4.17
N TRP A 138 0.66 12.52 -4.53
CA TRP A 138 1.98 11.93 -4.30
C TRP A 138 3.09 12.62 -5.11
N LYS A 139 2.76 13.23 -6.25
CA LYS A 139 3.73 13.87 -7.16
C LYS A 139 4.04 15.31 -6.77
N SER A 140 3.20 15.91 -5.92
CA SER A 140 3.40 17.29 -5.48
C SER A 140 4.61 17.37 -4.53
N PRO A 141 5.40 18.46 -4.57
CA PRO A 141 6.53 18.69 -3.65
C PRO A 141 6.06 18.93 -2.22
#